data_AF-A0A5B2VM25-F1
#
_entry.id   AF-A0A5B2VM25-F1
#
_cell.length_a   1.000
_cell.length_b   1.000
_cell.length_c   1.000
_cell.angle_alpha   90.00
_cell.angle_beta   90.00
_cell.angle_gamma   90.00
#
_symmetry.space_group_name_H-M   'P 1'
#
loop_
_entity.id
_entity.type
_entity.pdbx_description
1 polymer ?
#
loop_
_entity_poly.entity_id
_entity_poly.type
_entity_poly.pdbx_seq_one_letter_code
_entity_poly.pdbx_strand_id
1 'polypeptide(L)'
;MSKHKMLLSLLLTLSTLLPLHARAQGNDADTIRQELLHTLHALPAFSYPYGSPILLKQFPQQWHNVTPTGTPYYLTTYIDTLSIFTYQDFSTGGRYAVPLKELPRDGVFPPQFLHKLGLKPIGDTASLMIRKITETAGVTIYSAIVLEDIPCPACEYKPQQLINMLFTVSGNKIISRLVITYINGDDLQRKERYGYIDGQGNIFIKDFFSDELDGHFLKQERWHVTSEGIFGKDQ
;
A
#
# COMPACT_ATOMS: atom_id res chain seq x y z
N MET A 1 -7.32 -25.72 -60.10
CA MET A 1 -7.16 -24.28 -60.44
C MET A 1 -8.31 -23.51 -59.81
N SER A 2 -8.06 -22.28 -59.32
CA SER A 2 -8.97 -21.37 -58.58
C SER A 2 -9.02 -21.62 -57.07
N LYS A 3 -8.20 -20.98 -56.21
CA LYS A 3 -8.21 -19.57 -55.72
C LYS A 3 -9.54 -19.16 -55.07
N HIS A 4 -9.67 -19.38 -53.75
CA HIS A 4 -10.50 -18.56 -52.86
C HIS A 4 -9.64 -18.15 -51.66
N LYS A 5 -9.25 -16.88 -51.64
CA LYS A 5 -8.65 -16.18 -50.51
C LYS A 5 -9.81 -15.71 -49.61
N MET A 6 -9.87 -16.20 -48.38
CA MET A 6 -10.63 -15.56 -47.31
C MET A 6 -9.63 -14.86 -46.40
N LEU A 7 -9.66 -13.53 -46.40
CA LEU A 7 -9.00 -12.69 -45.41
C LEU A 7 -9.73 -12.90 -44.08
N LEU A 8 -9.04 -13.45 -43.09
CA LEU A 8 -9.44 -13.35 -41.68
C LEU A 8 -8.59 -12.25 -41.05
N SER A 9 -9.23 -11.13 -40.74
CA SER A 9 -8.66 -10.01 -39.97
C SER A 9 -8.48 -10.48 -38.52
N LEU A 10 -7.24 -10.71 -38.12
CA LEU A 10 -6.87 -10.98 -36.73
C LEU A 10 -6.47 -9.63 -36.10
N LEU A 11 -7.38 -9.02 -35.35
CA LEU A 11 -7.07 -7.91 -34.45
C LEU A 11 -6.24 -8.45 -33.28
N LEU A 12 -4.91 -8.35 -33.36
CA LEU A 12 -4.06 -8.32 -32.18
C LEU A 12 -4.19 -6.93 -31.53
N THR A 13 -4.86 -6.85 -30.40
CA THR A 13 -4.67 -5.75 -29.45
C THR A 13 -3.33 -5.96 -28.75
N LEU A 14 -2.27 -5.51 -29.41
CA LEU A 14 -0.95 -5.34 -28.82
C LEU A 14 -1.02 -4.06 -27.96
N SER A 15 -1.37 -4.20 -26.68
CA SER A 15 -1.20 -3.12 -25.71
C SER A 15 0.30 -2.88 -25.54
N THR A 16 0.80 -1.93 -26.31
CA THR A 16 2.17 -1.44 -26.25
C THR A 16 2.49 -0.94 -24.84
N LEU A 17 3.24 -1.74 -24.08
CA LEU A 17 4.19 -1.23 -23.09
C LEU A 17 5.08 -0.21 -23.82
N LEU A 18 4.88 1.08 -23.55
CA LEU A 18 5.86 2.10 -23.92
C LEU A 18 7.10 1.86 -23.06
N PRO A 19 8.26 1.58 -23.67
CA PRO A 19 9.50 1.52 -22.91
C PRO A 19 9.91 2.96 -22.58
N LEU A 20 10.15 3.25 -21.28
CA LEU A 20 10.89 4.44 -20.87
C LEU A 20 12.30 4.35 -21.50
N HIS A 21 12.51 5.00 -22.64
CA HIS A 21 13.84 5.25 -23.19
C HIS A 21 14.18 6.73 -23.07
N ALA A 22 15.11 6.96 -22.15
CA ALA A 22 16.02 8.08 -21.99
C ALA A 22 16.01 9.15 -23.08
N ARG A 23 15.75 10.40 -22.68
CA ARG A 23 16.30 11.57 -23.35
C ARG A 23 16.47 12.77 -22.41
N ALA A 24 17.68 13.33 -22.49
CA ALA A 24 18.13 14.65 -22.07
C ALA A 24 18.68 14.81 -20.63
N GLN A 25 20.01 14.91 -20.58
CA GLN A 25 20.79 15.49 -19.49
C GLN A 25 20.28 16.90 -19.17
N GLY A 26 19.68 17.06 -17.98
CA GLY A 26 19.41 18.35 -17.36
C GLY A 26 18.53 18.19 -16.12
N ASN A 27 19.13 18.15 -14.92
CA ASN A 27 18.46 18.26 -13.60
C ASN A 27 17.03 17.69 -13.51
N ASP A 28 16.90 16.42 -13.87
CA ASP A 28 15.69 15.75 -14.38
C ASP A 28 14.69 15.28 -13.31
N ALA A 29 14.90 15.61 -12.03
CA ALA A 29 14.06 15.12 -10.94
C ALA A 29 12.64 15.71 -10.96
N ASP A 30 12.50 16.98 -11.34
CA ASP A 30 11.20 17.63 -11.44
C ASP A 30 10.42 17.14 -12.67
N THR A 31 11.08 16.93 -13.81
CA THR A 31 10.46 16.39 -15.02
C THR A 31 9.96 14.96 -14.79
N ILE A 32 10.82 14.07 -14.26
CA ILE A 32 10.45 12.68 -13.92
C ILE A 32 9.26 12.66 -12.95
N ARG A 33 9.26 13.55 -11.96
CA ARG A 33 8.14 13.69 -11.02
C ARG A 33 6.85 14.14 -11.72
N GLN A 34 6.91 15.11 -12.63
CA GLN A 34 5.72 15.58 -13.37
C GLN A 34 5.17 14.49 -14.30
N GLU A 35 6.04 13.78 -15.02
CA GLU A 35 5.65 12.67 -15.90
C GLU A 35 5.01 11.52 -15.12
N LEU A 36 5.57 11.19 -13.96
CA LEU A 36 4.95 10.21 -13.09
C LEU A 36 3.58 10.68 -12.61
N LEU A 37 3.46 11.91 -12.09
CA LEU A 37 2.17 12.41 -11.61
C LEU A 37 1.13 12.41 -12.73
N HIS A 38 1.54 12.78 -13.95
CA HIS A 38 0.70 12.66 -15.13
C HIS A 38 0.24 11.21 -15.39
N THR A 39 1.17 10.25 -15.33
CA THR A 39 0.87 8.81 -15.49
C THR A 39 -0.07 8.31 -14.40
N LEU A 40 0.13 8.74 -13.15
CA LEU A 40 -0.72 8.37 -12.02
C LEU A 40 -2.14 8.92 -12.16
N HIS A 41 -2.30 10.15 -12.69
CA HIS A 41 -3.62 10.73 -12.92
C HIS A 41 -4.45 9.94 -13.93
N ALA A 42 -3.80 9.31 -14.91
CA ALA A 42 -4.44 8.47 -15.93
C ALA A 42 -4.86 7.09 -15.41
N LEU A 43 -4.46 6.68 -14.20
CA LEU A 43 -4.89 5.41 -13.62
C LEU A 43 -6.41 5.40 -13.39
N PRO A 44 -7.09 4.27 -13.64
CA PRO A 44 -8.50 4.15 -13.28
C PRO A 44 -8.63 4.28 -11.76
N ALA A 45 -9.64 5.04 -11.32
CA ALA A 45 -9.97 5.12 -9.91
C ALA A 45 -10.54 3.78 -9.44
N PHE A 46 -10.07 3.33 -8.29
CA PHE A 46 -10.76 2.31 -7.52
C PHE A 46 -12.06 2.87 -6.94
N SER A 47 -12.97 2.00 -6.53
CA SER A 47 -14.22 2.41 -5.87
C SER A 47 -14.19 1.96 -4.43
N TYR A 48 -14.60 2.84 -3.51
CA TYR A 48 -14.80 2.44 -2.13
C TYR A 48 -15.79 1.27 -2.01
N PRO A 49 -15.70 0.45 -0.94
CA PRO A 49 -14.71 0.51 0.15
C PRO A 49 -13.34 -0.06 -0.22
N TYR A 50 -12.30 0.35 0.50
CA TYR A 50 -10.92 -0.11 0.30
C TYR A 50 -10.36 -0.75 1.58
N GLY A 51 -9.82 -1.97 1.46
CA GLY A 51 -9.38 -2.79 2.60
C GLY A 51 -10.46 -3.75 3.10
N SER A 52 -10.25 -4.35 4.27
CA SER A 52 -11.17 -5.35 4.83
C SER A 52 -12.09 -4.77 5.91
N PRO A 53 -13.42 -4.98 5.81
CA PRO A 53 -14.37 -4.53 6.82
C PRO A 53 -14.22 -5.27 8.17
N ILE A 54 -13.43 -6.35 8.23
CA ILE A 54 -13.07 -7.01 9.50
C ILE A 54 -12.46 -6.01 10.48
N LEU A 55 -11.75 -4.99 9.97
CA LEU A 55 -11.14 -3.96 10.81
C LEU A 55 -12.16 -3.18 11.64
N LEU A 56 -13.42 -3.10 11.22
CA LEU A 56 -14.48 -2.41 11.94
C LEU A 56 -14.95 -3.15 13.20
N LYS A 57 -14.60 -4.43 13.35
CA LYS A 57 -14.96 -5.22 14.53
C LYS A 57 -14.22 -4.75 15.77
N GLN A 58 -14.81 -4.96 16.95
CA GLN A 58 -14.09 -4.79 18.21
C GLN A 58 -13.11 -5.96 18.41
N PHE A 59 -11.89 -5.64 18.85
CA PHE A 59 -10.87 -6.63 19.19
C PHE A 59 -10.64 -6.58 20.71
N PRO A 60 -10.48 -7.73 21.39
CA PRO A 60 -10.10 -7.71 22.80
C PRO A 60 -8.68 -7.15 22.95
N GLN A 61 -8.40 -6.61 24.14
CA GLN A 61 -7.10 -6.02 24.46
C GLN A 61 -5.94 -7.01 24.29
N GLN A 62 -6.19 -8.28 24.61
CA GLN A 62 -5.25 -9.39 24.47
C GLN A 62 -6.02 -10.67 24.10
N TRP A 63 -5.38 -11.55 23.34
CA TRP A 63 -5.83 -12.91 23.08
C TRP A 63 -4.64 -13.85 22.92
N HIS A 64 -4.85 -15.13 23.21
CA HIS A 64 -3.83 -16.17 23.00
C HIS A 64 -3.96 -16.74 21.58
N ASN A 65 -2.83 -16.96 20.91
CA ASN A 65 -2.75 -17.49 19.55
C ASN A 65 -2.98 -19.01 19.49
N VAL A 66 -2.68 -19.71 20.59
CA VAL A 66 -2.87 -21.15 20.76
C VAL A 66 -3.67 -21.43 22.02
N THR A 67 -4.66 -22.32 21.91
CA THR A 67 -5.29 -22.94 23.08
C THR A 67 -4.41 -24.06 23.63
N PRO A 68 -4.55 -24.46 24.91
CA PRO A 68 -3.86 -25.62 25.47
C PRO A 68 -4.09 -26.93 24.69
N THR A 69 -5.15 -27.00 23.87
CA THR A 69 -5.49 -28.12 22.98
C THR A 69 -4.87 -27.99 21.58
N GLY A 70 -4.01 -27.00 21.34
CA GLY A 70 -3.30 -26.77 20.07
C GLY A 70 -4.16 -26.20 18.95
N THR A 71 -5.41 -25.79 19.22
CA THR A 71 -6.29 -25.20 18.20
C THR A 71 -6.03 -23.69 18.10
N PRO A 72 -5.82 -23.14 16.89
CA PRO A 72 -5.68 -21.70 16.68
C PRO A 72 -6.92 -20.94 17.15
N TYR A 73 -6.73 -19.81 17.81
CA TYR A 73 -7.85 -18.99 18.30
C TYR A 73 -8.54 -18.22 17.17
N TYR A 74 -9.86 -18.02 17.25
CA TYR A 74 -10.61 -17.35 16.15
C TYR A 74 -10.09 -15.94 15.81
N LEU A 75 -9.40 -15.25 16.73
CA LEU A 75 -8.84 -13.91 16.48
C LEU A 75 -7.54 -13.93 15.68
N THR A 76 -6.73 -15.00 15.75
CA THR A 76 -5.58 -15.14 14.83
C THR A 76 -6.08 -15.16 13.40
N THR A 77 -7.22 -15.84 13.16
CA THR A 77 -7.85 -15.85 11.83
C THR A 77 -8.21 -14.45 11.33
N TYR A 78 -8.54 -13.48 12.20
CA TYR A 78 -8.83 -12.11 11.75
C TYR A 78 -7.57 -11.33 11.38
N ILE A 79 -6.52 -11.38 12.19
CA ILE A 79 -5.24 -10.73 11.86
C ILE A 79 -4.62 -11.38 10.62
N ASP A 80 -4.64 -12.71 10.53
CA ASP A 80 -4.20 -13.44 9.34
C ASP A 80 -5.02 -13.04 8.12
N THR A 81 -6.33 -12.90 8.25
CA THR A 81 -7.19 -12.42 7.16
C THR A 81 -6.81 -11.00 6.73
N LEU A 82 -6.57 -10.08 7.68
CA LEU A 82 -6.12 -8.71 7.37
C LEU A 82 -4.76 -8.70 6.66
N SER A 83 -3.82 -9.55 7.09
CA SER A 83 -2.53 -9.76 6.41
C SER A 83 -2.72 -10.30 5.00
N ILE A 84 -3.51 -11.37 4.84
CA ILE A 84 -3.80 -11.99 3.53
C ILE A 84 -4.37 -10.95 2.56
N PHE A 85 -5.36 -10.15 2.98
CA PHE A 85 -5.90 -9.07 2.16
C PHE A 85 -4.82 -8.07 1.73
N THR A 86 -3.92 -7.72 2.64
CA THR A 86 -2.83 -6.78 2.37
C THR A 86 -1.84 -7.33 1.34
N TYR A 87 -1.43 -8.60 1.48
CA TYR A 87 -0.53 -9.26 0.51
C TYR A 87 -1.20 -9.49 -0.84
N GLN A 88 -2.49 -9.81 -0.87
CA GLN A 88 -3.27 -9.92 -2.12
C GLN A 88 -3.37 -8.57 -2.83
N ASP A 89 -3.63 -7.50 -2.09
CA ASP A 89 -3.72 -6.15 -2.63
C ASP A 89 -2.38 -5.68 -3.22
N PHE A 90 -1.25 -6.07 -2.61
CA PHE A 90 0.10 -5.89 -3.18
C PHE A 90 0.29 -6.66 -4.50
N SER A 91 -0.04 -7.96 -4.51
CA SER A 91 0.36 -8.90 -5.57
C SER A 91 -0.58 -8.96 -6.78
N THR A 92 -1.87 -8.73 -6.59
CA THR A 92 -2.90 -9.00 -7.63
C THR A 92 -3.81 -7.81 -7.94
N GLY A 93 -3.69 -6.72 -7.18
CA GLY A 93 -4.68 -5.65 -7.12
C GLY A 93 -4.69 -4.63 -8.26
N GLY A 94 -4.28 -4.95 -9.49
CA GLY A 94 -4.29 -3.95 -10.58
C GLY A 94 -3.52 -2.66 -10.23
N ARG A 95 -2.46 -2.79 -9.44
CA ARG A 95 -1.58 -1.69 -9.04
C ARG A 95 -0.56 -1.44 -10.13
N TYR A 96 -0.22 -0.18 -10.31
CA TYR A 96 0.84 0.23 -11.23
C TYR A 96 2.20 0.16 -10.52
N ALA A 97 3.14 -0.59 -11.07
CA ALA A 97 4.47 -0.75 -10.52
C ALA A 97 5.38 0.41 -10.97
N VAL A 98 6.00 1.09 -10.01
CA VAL A 98 6.97 2.16 -10.23
C VAL A 98 8.27 1.78 -9.53
N PRO A 99 9.39 1.63 -10.24
CA PRO A 99 10.70 1.46 -9.61
C PRO A 99 11.02 2.68 -8.72
N LEU A 100 11.44 2.46 -7.46
CA LEU A 100 11.71 3.59 -6.55
C LEU A 100 12.82 4.53 -7.05
N LYS A 101 13.75 4.06 -7.87
CA LYS A 101 14.78 4.90 -8.51
C LYS A 101 14.19 6.01 -9.40
N GLU A 102 12.95 5.84 -9.87
CA GLU A 102 12.23 6.78 -10.75
C GLU A 102 11.34 7.74 -9.94
N LEU A 103 11.38 7.63 -8.61
CA LEU A 103 10.56 8.38 -7.68
C LEU A 103 11.43 8.99 -6.59
N PRO A 104 11.26 10.27 -6.23
CA PRO A 104 11.86 10.75 -4.98
C PRO A 104 11.20 9.99 -3.82
N ARG A 105 11.90 8.98 -3.25
CA ARG A 105 11.42 8.16 -2.12
C ARG A 105 10.89 9.05 -1.01
N ASP A 106 11.67 10.06 -0.63
CA ASP A 106 11.33 10.98 0.46
C ASP A 106 10.04 11.77 0.18
N GLY A 107 9.67 11.87 -1.10
CA GLY A 107 8.41 12.44 -1.55
C GLY A 107 7.21 11.58 -1.19
N VAL A 108 7.31 10.25 -1.19
CA VAL A 108 6.20 9.35 -0.80
C VAL A 108 6.39 8.83 0.61
N PHE A 109 7.54 8.24 0.95
CA PHE A 109 7.86 7.73 2.28
C PHE A 109 9.01 8.54 2.91
N PRO A 110 8.71 9.69 3.54
CA PRO A 110 9.74 10.47 4.23
C PRO A 110 10.40 9.63 5.35
N PRO A 111 11.74 9.57 5.44
CA PRO A 111 12.44 8.77 6.45
C PRO A 111 12.02 9.10 7.89
N GLN A 112 11.77 10.38 8.18
CA GLN A 112 11.27 10.83 9.48
C GLN A 112 9.91 10.24 9.86
N PHE A 113 9.09 9.91 8.86
CA PHE A 113 7.78 9.29 9.07
C PHE A 113 7.93 7.83 9.44
N LEU A 114 8.81 7.11 8.72
CA LEU A 114 9.13 5.71 9.00
C LEU A 114 9.76 5.55 10.39
N HIS A 115 10.72 6.41 10.73
CA HIS A 115 11.40 6.39 12.02
C HIS A 115 10.43 6.57 13.20
N LYS A 116 9.45 7.49 13.10
CA LYS A 116 8.43 7.71 14.15
C LYS A 116 7.56 6.47 14.41
N LEU A 117 7.41 5.59 13.41
CA LEU A 117 6.67 4.34 13.50
C LEU A 117 7.57 3.14 13.84
N GLY A 118 8.88 3.35 14.04
CA GLY A 118 9.85 2.28 14.26
C GLY A 118 10.07 1.40 13.02
N LEU A 119 9.74 1.90 11.83
CA LEU A 119 9.92 1.21 10.56
C LEU A 119 11.32 1.47 10.01
N LYS A 120 11.89 0.46 9.33
CA LYS A 120 13.18 0.58 8.66
C LYS A 120 13.04 1.45 7.40
N PRO A 121 14.10 2.18 7.02
CA PRO A 121 14.15 2.81 5.70
C PRO A 121 13.90 1.77 4.62
N ILE A 122 13.12 2.13 3.62
CA ILE A 122 12.94 1.32 2.41
C ILE A 122 14.29 1.31 1.67
N GLY A 123 14.67 0.21 1.02
CA GLY A 123 15.89 0.06 0.23
C GLY A 123 15.67 0.32 -1.26
N ASP A 124 16.73 0.81 -1.93
CA ASP A 124 16.66 1.48 -3.25
C ASP A 124 16.20 0.56 -4.40
N THR A 125 16.20 -0.74 -4.16
CA THR A 125 15.76 -1.77 -5.10
C THR A 125 14.28 -2.10 -4.99
N ALA A 126 13.57 -1.60 -3.97
CA ALA A 126 12.16 -1.89 -3.79
C ALA A 126 11.31 -1.24 -4.89
N SER A 127 10.21 -1.91 -5.23
CA SER A 127 9.23 -1.40 -6.21
C SER A 127 8.02 -0.86 -5.46
N LEU A 128 7.56 0.32 -5.87
CA LEU A 128 6.37 0.93 -5.32
C LEU A 128 5.16 0.57 -6.16
N MET A 129 4.15 -0.03 -5.55
CA MET A 129 2.90 -0.40 -6.22
C MET A 129 1.83 0.65 -5.90
N ILE A 130 1.46 1.45 -6.90
CA ILE A 130 0.55 2.60 -6.72
C ILE A 130 -0.83 2.30 -7.30
N ARG A 131 -1.87 2.79 -6.63
CA ARG A 131 -3.25 2.78 -7.13
C ARG A 131 -3.92 4.12 -6.86
N LYS A 132 -4.69 4.63 -7.81
CA LYS A 132 -5.63 5.74 -7.61
C LYS A 132 -6.84 5.25 -6.85
N ILE A 133 -7.09 5.80 -5.67
CA ILE A 133 -8.22 5.40 -4.81
C ILE A 133 -9.47 6.18 -5.18
N THR A 134 -9.37 7.51 -5.28
CA THR A 134 -10.47 8.36 -5.71
C THR A 134 -9.95 9.74 -6.09
N GLU A 135 -10.79 10.55 -6.71
CA GLU A 135 -10.54 11.95 -7.00
C GLU A 135 -11.78 12.78 -6.66
N THR A 136 -11.61 13.80 -5.82
CA THR A 136 -12.71 14.68 -5.40
C THR A 136 -12.20 16.11 -5.28
N ALA A 137 -12.97 17.07 -5.81
CA ALA A 137 -12.66 18.50 -5.72
C ALA A 137 -11.21 18.88 -6.13
N GLY A 138 -10.65 18.23 -7.15
CA GLY A 138 -9.27 18.48 -7.61
C GLY A 138 -8.16 17.91 -6.72
N VAL A 139 -8.53 17.11 -5.71
CA VAL A 139 -7.62 16.33 -4.87
C VAL A 139 -7.73 14.86 -5.27
N THR A 140 -6.61 14.24 -5.65
CA THR A 140 -6.55 12.80 -5.92
C THR A 140 -5.93 12.08 -4.74
N ILE A 141 -6.55 10.99 -4.29
CA ILE A 141 -6.03 10.10 -3.26
C ILE A 141 -5.42 8.88 -3.92
N TYR A 142 -4.18 8.56 -3.55
CA TYR A 142 -3.47 7.37 -3.99
C TYR A 142 -3.12 6.49 -2.80
N SER A 143 -3.04 5.18 -3.04
CA SER A 143 -2.41 4.22 -2.14
C SER A 143 -1.11 3.74 -2.76
N ALA A 144 -0.02 3.83 -2.01
CA ALA A 144 1.32 3.37 -2.35
C ALA A 144 1.70 2.24 -1.40
N ILE A 145 1.94 1.03 -1.92
CA ILE A 145 2.36 -0.11 -1.13
C ILE A 145 3.73 -0.63 -1.58
N VAL A 146 4.59 -0.91 -0.59
CA VAL A 146 5.91 -1.51 -0.79
C VAL A 146 6.03 -2.74 0.10
N LEU A 147 6.69 -3.77 -0.41
CA LEU A 147 7.08 -4.97 0.32
C LEU A 147 8.58 -5.17 0.11
N GLU A 148 9.32 -5.38 1.20
CA GLU A 148 10.77 -5.54 1.16
C GLU A 148 11.26 -6.51 2.24
N ASP A 149 12.29 -7.28 1.90
CA ASP A 149 13.05 -8.06 2.88
C ASP A 149 14.00 -7.13 3.65
N ILE A 150 13.92 -7.14 4.98
CA ILE A 150 14.83 -6.40 5.83
C ILE A 150 16.15 -7.18 5.96
N PRO A 151 17.31 -6.56 5.67
CA PRO A 151 18.60 -7.20 5.89
C PRO A 151 18.80 -7.56 7.36
N CYS A 152 18.90 -8.87 7.65
CA CYS A 152 19.28 -9.38 8.96
C CYS A 152 20.29 -10.53 8.82
N PRO A 153 21.60 -10.25 8.92
CA PRO A 153 22.63 -11.28 8.77
C PRO A 153 22.59 -12.37 9.86
N ALA A 154 22.00 -12.06 11.02
CA ALA A 154 21.94 -12.96 12.18
C ALA A 154 20.58 -13.64 12.35
N CYS A 155 19.59 -13.33 11.52
CA CYS A 155 18.26 -13.94 11.61
C CYS A 155 18.23 -15.23 10.78
N GLU A 156 17.63 -16.27 11.34
CA GLU A 156 17.35 -17.51 10.61
C GLU A 156 16.31 -17.26 9.50
N TYR A 157 15.30 -16.46 9.80
CA TYR A 157 14.28 -16.01 8.85
C TYR A 157 14.53 -14.55 8.48
N LYS A 158 14.37 -14.21 7.19
CA LYS A 158 14.49 -12.82 6.74
C LYS A 158 13.22 -12.07 7.17
N PRO A 159 13.33 -11.08 8.08
CA PRO A 159 12.17 -10.27 8.43
C PRO A 159 11.69 -9.52 7.19
N GLN A 160 10.38 -9.36 7.07
CA GLN A 160 9.78 -8.61 5.98
C GLN A 160 9.14 -7.34 6.50
N GLN A 161 9.18 -6.30 5.69
CA GLN A 161 8.46 -5.06 5.93
C GLN A 161 7.50 -4.80 4.78
N LEU A 162 6.23 -4.70 5.11
CA LEU A 162 5.21 -4.19 4.21
C LEU A 162 4.76 -2.83 4.72
N ILE A 163 4.66 -1.83 3.84
CA ILE A 163 4.13 -0.51 4.19
C ILE A 163 3.13 -0.08 3.12
N ASN A 164 1.93 0.31 3.54
CA ASN A 164 0.92 0.96 2.69
C ASN A 164 0.67 2.38 3.21
N MET A 165 0.89 3.36 2.35
CA MET A 165 0.65 4.75 2.62
C MET A 165 -0.38 5.33 1.66
N LEU A 166 -1.36 6.03 2.22
CA LEU A 166 -2.18 6.95 1.45
C LEU A 166 -1.45 8.27 1.29
N PHE A 167 -1.52 8.85 0.10
CA PHE A 167 -1.05 10.21 -0.14
C PHE A 167 -2.04 10.96 -1.02
N THR A 168 -2.17 12.26 -0.78
CA THR A 168 -3.03 13.14 -1.57
C THR A 168 -2.22 14.04 -2.47
N VAL A 169 -2.71 14.28 -3.68
CA VAL A 169 -2.10 15.13 -4.70
C VAL A 169 -3.08 16.24 -5.10
N SER A 170 -2.59 17.47 -5.13
CA SER A 170 -3.28 18.64 -5.70
C SER A 170 -2.28 19.48 -6.49
N GLY A 171 -2.66 19.94 -7.69
CA GLY A 171 -1.81 20.77 -8.55
C GLY A 171 -0.39 20.22 -8.76
N ASN A 172 -0.26 18.90 -8.94
CA ASN A 172 1.01 18.16 -9.08
C ASN A 172 1.95 18.20 -7.86
N LYS A 173 1.40 18.38 -6.65
CA LYS A 173 2.14 18.32 -5.39
C LYS A 173 1.50 17.31 -4.46
N ILE A 174 2.32 16.48 -3.82
CA ILE A 174 1.87 15.66 -2.70
C ILE A 174 1.69 16.58 -1.49
N ILE A 175 0.46 16.70 -0.99
CA ILE A 175 0.10 17.65 0.07
C ILE A 175 -0.14 16.97 1.43
N SER A 176 -0.47 15.68 1.45
CA SER A 176 -0.68 14.93 2.70
C SER A 176 -0.32 13.46 2.56
N ARG A 177 -0.02 12.81 3.68
CA ARG A 177 0.45 11.41 3.77
C ARG A 177 -0.08 10.76 5.04
N LEU A 178 -0.48 9.50 4.96
CA LEU A 178 -0.97 8.72 6.08
C LEU A 178 -0.60 7.24 5.89
N VAL A 179 0.22 6.67 6.78
CA VAL A 179 0.45 5.21 6.78
C VAL A 179 -0.76 4.53 7.37
N ILE A 180 -1.44 3.75 6.52
CA ILE A 180 -2.67 3.04 6.85
C ILE A 180 -2.42 1.56 7.14
N THR A 181 -1.36 0.98 6.59
CA THR A 181 -0.98 -0.41 6.87
C THR A 181 0.53 -0.51 7.03
N TYR A 182 1.00 -1.26 8.02
CA TYR A 182 2.34 -1.81 8.00
C TYR A 182 2.36 -3.18 8.66
N ILE A 183 3.28 -4.03 8.22
CA ILE A 183 3.64 -5.28 8.88
C ILE A 183 5.15 -5.21 9.05
N ASN A 184 5.62 -5.24 10.28
CA ASN A 184 7.05 -5.09 10.61
C ASN A 184 7.44 -6.06 11.72
N GLY A 185 8.35 -6.97 11.40
CA GLY A 185 8.81 -8.00 12.32
C GLY A 185 8.98 -9.35 11.61
N ASP A 186 8.99 -10.41 12.40
CA ASP A 186 9.11 -11.80 11.97
C ASP A 186 7.98 -12.65 12.58
N ASP A 187 8.17 -13.97 12.61
CA ASP A 187 7.27 -14.94 13.21
C ASP A 187 7.32 -14.93 14.75
N LEU A 188 8.36 -14.38 15.37
CA LEU A 188 8.51 -14.28 16.82
C LEU A 188 7.81 -13.06 17.38
N GLN A 189 7.99 -11.90 16.74
CA GLN A 189 7.38 -10.64 17.17
C GLN A 189 7.06 -9.74 15.97
N ARG A 190 5.81 -9.26 15.91
CA ARG A 190 5.31 -8.44 14.82
C ARG A 190 4.53 -7.24 15.35
N LYS A 191 4.89 -6.06 14.85
CA LYS A 191 4.05 -4.86 14.98
C LYS A 191 3.28 -4.69 13.70
N GLU A 192 1.98 -4.50 13.84
CA GLU A 192 1.07 -4.45 12.73
C GLU A 192 0.17 -3.24 12.82
N ARG A 193 -0.17 -2.70 11.67
CA ARG A 193 -1.17 -1.68 11.49
C ARG A 193 -1.99 -2.08 10.29
N TYR A 194 -3.30 -1.97 10.36
CA TYR A 194 -4.19 -2.18 9.23
C TYR A 194 -5.16 -1.02 9.07
N GLY A 195 -5.54 -0.76 7.82
CA GLY A 195 -6.41 0.33 7.42
C GLY A 195 -7.61 -0.13 6.61
N TYR A 196 -8.74 0.53 6.80
CA TYR A 196 -9.97 0.35 6.03
C TYR A 196 -10.57 1.71 5.68
N ILE A 197 -11.01 1.89 4.43
CA ILE A 197 -11.74 3.07 3.99
C ILE A 197 -13.16 2.65 3.64
N ASP A 198 -14.14 3.25 4.30
CA ASP A 198 -15.56 2.94 4.07
C ASP A 198 -16.10 3.59 2.78
N GLY A 199 -17.38 3.33 2.49
CA GLY A 199 -18.07 3.90 1.32
C GLY A 199 -18.19 5.43 1.34
N GLN A 200 -18.01 6.06 2.51
CA GLN A 200 -18.10 7.49 2.72
C GLN A 200 -16.72 8.16 2.73
N GLY A 201 -15.64 7.39 2.62
CA GLY A 201 -14.26 7.90 2.66
C GLY A 201 -13.70 8.09 4.07
N ASN A 202 -14.37 7.61 5.13
CA ASN A 202 -13.77 7.57 6.47
C ASN A 202 -12.70 6.49 6.51
N ILE A 203 -11.57 6.79 7.15
CA ILE A 203 -10.41 5.92 7.25
C ILE A 203 -10.30 5.42 8.69
N PHE A 204 -10.36 4.11 8.87
CA PHE A 204 -10.23 3.43 10.14
C PHE A 204 -8.86 2.74 10.18
N ILE A 205 -8.09 2.97 11.24
CA ILE A 205 -6.77 2.37 11.43
C ILE A 205 -6.75 1.67 12.79
N LYS A 206 -6.20 0.46 12.85
CA LYS A 206 -5.94 -0.25 14.11
C LYS A 206 -4.52 -0.79 14.15
N ASP A 207 -3.92 -0.66 15.32
CA ASP A 207 -2.56 -1.12 15.59
C ASP A 207 -2.62 -2.34 16.51
N PHE A 208 -1.78 -3.32 16.19
CA PHE A 208 -1.67 -4.59 16.88
C PHE A 208 -0.20 -4.93 17.15
N PHE A 209 0.00 -5.78 18.15
CA PHE A 209 1.27 -6.46 18.40
C PHE A 209 0.98 -7.94 18.53
N SER A 210 1.76 -8.79 17.89
CA SER A 210 1.68 -10.23 18.06
C SER A 210 3.05 -10.79 18.37
N ASP A 211 3.10 -11.76 19.26
CA ASP A 211 4.23 -12.66 19.43
C ASP A 211 3.81 -14.11 19.17
N GLU A 212 4.67 -15.09 19.46
CA GLU A 212 4.36 -16.51 19.26
C GLU A 212 3.07 -16.96 19.98
N LEU A 213 2.84 -16.42 21.17
CA LEU A 213 1.82 -16.92 22.09
C LEU A 213 0.59 -16.05 22.13
N ASP A 214 0.76 -14.73 21.95
CA ASP A 214 -0.25 -13.73 22.22
C ASP A 214 -0.39 -12.72 21.08
N GLY A 215 -1.58 -12.14 21.00
CA GLY A 215 -1.87 -10.95 20.20
C GLY A 215 -2.52 -9.89 21.07
N HIS A 216 -2.20 -8.63 20.77
CA HIS A 216 -2.60 -7.47 21.54
C HIS A 216 -3.17 -6.41 20.62
N PHE A 217 -4.36 -5.92 20.96
CA PHE A 217 -4.89 -4.69 20.38
C PHE A 217 -4.28 -3.50 21.11
N LEU A 218 -3.65 -2.59 20.36
CA LEU A 218 -2.94 -1.45 20.96
C LEU A 218 -3.80 -0.20 20.97
N LYS A 219 -4.31 0.19 19.80
CA LYS A 219 -5.11 1.40 19.63
C LYS A 219 -5.89 1.39 18.32
N GLN A 220 -6.85 2.28 18.24
CA GLN A 220 -7.56 2.63 17.01
C GLN A 220 -7.47 4.12 16.75
N GLU A 221 -7.51 4.48 15.47
CA GLU A 221 -7.57 5.85 15.00
C GLU A 221 -8.63 5.95 13.90
N ARG A 222 -9.33 7.08 13.87
CA ARG A 222 -10.22 7.43 12.77
C ARG A 222 -9.73 8.71 12.12
N TRP A 223 -9.75 8.72 10.80
CA TRP A 223 -9.27 9.82 9.98
C TRP A 223 -10.27 10.11 8.86
N HIS A 224 -10.19 11.31 8.32
CA HIS A 224 -10.94 11.74 7.15
C HIS A 224 -10.05 12.63 6.26
N VAL A 225 -10.52 12.89 5.05
CA VAL A 225 -9.92 13.92 4.19
C VAL A 225 -10.68 15.22 4.40
N THR A 226 -9.97 16.25 4.84
CA THR A 226 -10.49 17.61 5.06
C THR A 226 -10.84 18.31 3.74
N SER A 227 -11.47 19.48 3.82
CA SER A 227 -11.74 20.36 2.66
C SER A 227 -10.48 20.76 1.91
N GLU A 228 -9.34 20.84 2.60
CA GLU A 228 -8.04 21.20 2.01
C GLU A 228 -7.35 20.00 1.36
N GLY A 229 -7.95 18.80 1.39
CA GLY A 229 -7.37 17.58 0.84
C GLY A 229 -6.28 16.95 1.73
N ILE A 230 -6.19 17.35 3.00
CA ILE A 230 -5.25 16.79 3.97
C ILE A 230 -5.93 15.74 4.86
N PHE A 231 -5.17 14.73 5.29
CA PHE A 231 -5.66 13.74 6.26
C PHE A 231 -5.78 14.37 7.65
N GLY A 232 -7.01 14.50 8.15
CA GLY A 232 -7.33 14.95 9.50
C GLY A 232 -7.64 13.76 10.41
N LYS A 233 -7.12 13.77 11.64
CA LYS A 233 -7.43 12.77 12.66
C LYS A 233 -8.66 13.22 13.44
N ASP A 234 -9.64 12.34 13.60
CA ASP A 234 -10.78 12.58 14.49
C ASP A 234 -10.31 12.51 15.94
N GLN A 235 -10.85 13.40 16.78
CA GLN A 235 -10.55 13.42 18.22
C GLN A 235 -11.16 12.22 18.94
#